data_AF-A0A0Q7YXM2-F1
#
_entry.id   AF-A0A0Q7YXM2-F1
#
_cell.length_a   1.000
_cell.length_b   1.000
_cell.length_c   1.000
_cell.angle_alpha   90.00
_cell.angle_beta   90.00
_cell.angle_gamma   90.00
#
_symmetry.space_group_name_H-M   'P 1'
#
loop_
_entity.id
_entity.type
_entity.pdbx_description
1 polymer ?
#
loop_
_entity_poly.entity_id
_entity_poly.type
_entity_poly.pdbx_seq_one_letter_code
_entity_poly.pdbx_strand_id
1 'polypeptide(L)' 'MIHQQFELDRIDRSAPDAMLAWARILGVSQSEILIAVAAVGDRADAVRTYLARPWPEPLA' A
#
# COMPACT_ATOMS: atom_id res chain seq x y z
N MET A 1 -9.27 -1.28 18.07
CA MET A 1 -8.66 -2.52 17.55
C MET A 1 -7.90 -2.26 16.25
N ILE A 2 -6.96 -1.32 16.23
CA ILE A 2 -6.20 -1.00 15.00
C ILE A 2 -4.98 -1.92 14.87
N HIS A 3 -4.45 -2.43 16.00
CA HIS A 3 -3.22 -3.23 16.03
C HIS A 3 -3.33 -4.58 15.32
N GLN A 4 -4.46 -5.31 15.41
CA GLN A 4 -4.57 -6.65 14.82
C GLN A 4 -4.52 -6.67 13.28
N GLN A 5 -4.96 -5.61 12.60
CA GLN A 5 -4.94 -5.58 11.13
C GLN A 5 -3.51 -5.44 10.58
N PHE A 6 -2.60 -4.84 11.35
CA PHE A 6 -1.18 -4.76 11.00
C PHE A 6 -0.41 -6.05 11.35
N GLU A 7 -0.90 -6.86 12.29
CA GLU A 7 -0.23 -8.13 12.65
C GLU A 7 -0.23 -9.16 11.50
N LEU A 8 -1.17 -9.04 10.56
CA LEU A 8 -1.23 -9.90 9.38
C LEU A 8 -0.40 -9.37 8.19
N ASP A 9 0.19 -8.17 8.31
CA ASP A 9 1.00 -7.51 7.27
C ASP A 9 0.29 -7.45 5.90
N ARG A 10 -1.04 -7.25 5.91
CA ARG A 10 -1.88 -7.21 4.71
C ARG A 10 -2.68 -5.92 4.64
N ILE A 11 -2.83 -5.41 3.43
CA ILE A 11 -3.61 -4.22 3.12
C ILE A 11 -5.02 -4.65 2.68
N ASP A 12 -6.00 -4.49 3.57
CA ASP A 12 -7.39 -4.72 3.22
C ASP A 12 -7.97 -3.51 2.47
N ARG A 13 -8.22 -3.71 1.17
CA ARG A 13 -8.84 -2.71 0.28
C ARG A 13 -10.34 -2.51 0.49
N SER A 14 -11.00 -3.41 1.20
CA SER A 14 -12.42 -3.30 1.55
C SER A 14 -12.63 -2.53 2.86
N ALA A 15 -11.57 -2.23 3.61
CA ALA A 15 -11.60 -1.48 4.86
C ALA A 15 -11.04 -0.05 4.66
N PRO A 16 -11.90 0.98 4.48
CA PRO A 16 -11.44 2.34 4.18
C PRO A 16 -10.57 2.95 5.29
N ASP A 17 -10.87 2.67 6.57
CA ASP A 17 -10.05 3.12 7.70
C ASP A 17 -8.65 2.48 7.71
N ALA A 18 -8.55 1.20 7.33
CA ALA A 18 -7.27 0.51 7.22
C ALA A 18 -6.44 1.09 6.06
N MET A 19 -7.08 1.37 4.92
CA MET A 19 -6.45 2.00 3.77
C MET A 19 -5.91 3.40 4.11
N LEU A 20 -6.68 4.20 4.85
CA LEU A 20 -6.24 5.51 5.36
C LEU A 20 -5.05 5.40 6.31
N ALA A 21 -5.03 4.41 7.20
CA ALA A 21 -3.90 4.17 8.09
C ALA A 21 -2.65 3.75 7.31
N TRP A 22 -2.78 2.86 6.34
CA TRP A 22 -1.69 2.43 5.46
C TRP A 22 -1.14 3.59 4.61
N ALA A 23 -2.01 4.45 4.08
CA ALA A 23 -1.60 5.66 3.36
C ALA A 23 -0.72 6.58 4.22
N ARG A 24 -1.11 6.78 5.48
CA ARG A 24 -0.31 7.55 6.45
C ARG A 24 1.02 6.88 6.78
N ILE A 25 1.04 5.57 6.97
CA ILE A 25 2.25 4.81 7.31
C ILE A 25 3.25 4.76 6.15
N LEU A 26 2.76 4.58 4.93
CA LEU A 26 3.58 4.47 3.74
C LEU A 26 3.94 5.84 3.14
N GLY A 27 3.29 6.91 3.59
CA GLY A 27 3.53 8.26 3.09
C GLY A 27 3.07 8.49 1.66
N VAL A 28 2.08 7.73 1.20
CA VAL A 28 1.55 7.76 -0.17
C VAL A 28 0.04 7.96 -0.18
N SER A 29 -0.53 8.27 -1.35
CA SER A 29 -1.98 8.34 -1.54
C SER A 29 -2.64 6.96 -1.56
N GLN A 30 -3.94 6.90 -1.28
CA GLN A 30 -4.71 5.64 -1.38
C GLN A 30 -4.68 5.07 -2.80
N SER A 31 -4.69 5.93 -3.82
CA SER A 31 -4.59 5.52 -5.22
C SER A 31 -3.27 4.81 -5.52
N GLU A 32 -2.14 5.31 -5.01
CA GLU A 32 -0.83 4.66 -5.16
C GLU A 32 -0.78 3.29 -4.48
N ILE A 33 -1.41 3.15 -3.31
CA ILE A 33 -1.52 1.85 -2.64
C ILE A 33 -2.35 0.89 -3.47
N LEU A 34 -3.48 1.33 -4.04
CA LEU A 34 -4.32 0.48 -4.90
C LEU A 34 -3.57 0.03 -6.16
N ILE A 35 -2.77 0.92 -6.77
CA ILE A 35 -1.92 0.58 -7.91
C ILE A 35 -0.87 -0.45 -7.49
N ALA A 36 -0.18 -0.24 -6.38
CA ALA A 36 0.82 -1.17 -5.87
C ALA A 36 0.20 -2.53 -5.53
N VAL A 37 -0.95 -2.55 -4.84
CA VAL A 37 -1.68 -3.78 -4.53
C VAL A 37 -2.13 -4.51 -5.80
N ALA A 38 -2.54 -3.79 -6.83
CA ALA A 38 -2.87 -4.39 -8.12
C ALA A 38 -1.64 -4.98 -8.84
N ALA A 39 -0.45 -4.40 -8.63
CA ALA A 39 0.79 -4.84 -9.27
C ALA A 39 1.46 -6.03 -8.54
N VAL A 40 1.45 -6.05 -7.21
CA VAL A 40 2.22 -7.02 -6.40
C VAL A 40 1.42 -7.78 -5.33
N GLY A 41 0.12 -7.52 -5.22
CA GLY A 41 -0.77 -8.13 -4.22
C GLY A 41 -0.88 -7.35 -2.91
N ASP A 42 -1.65 -7.87 -1.95
CA ASP A 42 -2.02 -7.18 -0.70
C ASP A 42 -0.97 -7.25 0.42
N ARG A 43 0.18 -7.89 0.19
CA ARG A 43 1.27 -7.98 1.17
C ARG A 43 1.94 -6.62 1.36
N ALA A 44 1.98 -6.13 2.60
CA ALA A 44 2.50 -4.78 2.88
C ALA A 44 4.00 -4.65 2.55
N ASP A 45 4.82 -5.68 2.81
CA ASP A 45 6.24 -5.70 2.38
C ASP A 45 6.42 -5.57 0.86
N ALA A 46 5.62 -6.30 0.08
CA ALA A 46 5.67 -6.24 -1.37
C ALA A 46 5.23 -4.86 -1.88
N VAL A 47 4.15 -4.31 -1.33
CA VAL A 47 3.64 -2.97 -1.65
C VAL A 47 4.69 -1.91 -1.32
N ARG A 48 5.33 -2.00 -0.14
CA ARG A 48 6.42 -1.09 0.25
C ARG A 48 7.60 -1.18 -0.72
N THR A 49 7.99 -2.39 -1.12
CA THR A 49 9.06 -2.59 -2.10
C THR A 49 8.72 -2.01 -3.47
N TYR A 50 7.46 -2.16 -3.90
CA TYR A 50 6.97 -1.59 -5.15
C TYR A 50 6.99 -0.05 -5.12
N LEU A 51 6.48 0.55 -4.03
CA LEU A 51 6.41 2.01 -3.86
C LEU A 51 7.78 2.65 -3.62
N ALA A 52 8.75 1.90 -3.08
CA ALA A 52 10.12 2.38 -2.91
C ALA A 52 10.90 2.48 -4.23
N ARG A 53 10.40 1.89 -5.32
CA ARG A 53 11.03 2.06 -6.63
C ARG A 53 10.74 3.48 -7.14
N PRO A 54 11.76 4.22 -7.60
CA PRO A 54 11.52 5.43 -8.35
C PRO A 54 10.64 5.08 -9.55
N TRP A 55 9.54 5.81 -9.73
CA TRP A 55 8.67 5.63 -10.88
C TRP A 55 9.54 5.68 -12.13
N PRO A 56 9.49 4.68 -13.05
CA PRO A 56 10.26 4.76 -14.27
C PRO A 56 9.86 6.06 -14.97
N GLU A 57 10.86 6.85 -15.35
CA GLU A 57 10.66 8.12 -16.06
C GLU A 57 9.63 7.89 -17.17
N PRO A 58 8.61 8.75 -17.30
CA PRO A 58 7.64 8.58 -18.38
C PRO A 58 8.42 8.49 -19.70
N LEU A 59 8.19 7.41 -20.45
CA LEU A 59 8.77 7.22 -21.78
C LEU A 59 8.49 8.50 -22.60
N ALA A 60 9.55 9.28 -22.82
CA ALA A 60 9.54 10.51 -23.61
C ALA A 60 9.34 10.22 -25.09
#